data_AF-A0A4S8LLP6-F1
#
_entry.id   AF-A0A4S8LLP6-F1
#
_cell.length_a   1.000
_cell.length_b   1.000
_cell.length_c   1.000
_cell.angle_alpha   90.00
_cell.angle_beta   90.00
_cell.angle_gamma   90.00
#
_symmetry.space_group_name_H-M   'P 1'
#
loop_
_entity.id
_entity.type
_entity.pdbx_description
1 polymer ?
#
loop_
_entity_poly.entity_id
_entity_poly.type
_entity_poly.pdbx_seq_one_letter_code
_entity_poly.pdbx_strand_id
1 'polypeptide(L)'
;NLLDDNRKQIETHTVQIASLYSQQQSMQTKLCLLDSLLAPIRKLPLDVLRYLFQTIVFSQRSSDRGGIFDAIVLSHVCCSWREIALAIPSLWTDIYLSHFWYSEDFDIATDMMLQSFIARSRQYSLQITIVGDYEPV
;
A
#
# COMPACT_ATOMS: atom_id res chain seq x y z
N ASN A 1 -32.34 -21.88 -44.86
CA ASN A 1 -32.81 -21.32 -43.58
C ASN A 1 -32.18 -22.01 -42.35
N LEU A 2 -31.00 -22.64 -42.48
CA LEU A 2 -30.31 -23.35 -41.40
C LEU A 2 -29.09 -22.55 -40.88
N LEU A 3 -28.45 -21.78 -41.76
CA LEU A 3 -27.32 -20.91 -41.43
C LEU A 3 -27.73 -19.73 -40.53
N ASP A 4 -28.94 -19.21 -40.71
CA ASP A 4 -29.49 -18.11 -39.89
C ASP A 4 -29.81 -18.59 -38.46
N ASP A 5 -30.33 -19.82 -38.35
CA ASP A 5 -30.68 -20.45 -37.08
C ASP A 5 -29.40 -20.77 -36.26
N ASN A 6 -28.36 -21.29 -36.91
CA ASN A 6 -27.05 -21.48 -36.28
C ASN A 6 -26.42 -20.15 -35.83
N ARG A 7 -26.57 -19.07 -36.62
CA ARG A 7 -26.06 -17.75 -36.24
C ARG A 7 -26.78 -17.21 -35.00
N LYS A 8 -28.11 -17.33 -34.95
CA LYS A 8 -28.90 -16.96 -33.76
C LYS A 8 -28.50 -17.77 -32.53
N GLN A 9 -28.22 -19.06 -32.69
CA GLN A 9 -27.74 -19.89 -31.58
C GLN A 9 -26.36 -19.41 -31.10
N ILE A 10 -25.42 -19.11 -32.00
CA ILE A 10 -24.11 -18.56 -31.62
C ILE A 10 -24.27 -17.23 -30.86
N GLU A 11 -25.10 -16.30 -31.36
CA GLU A 11 -25.37 -15.02 -30.68
C GLU A 11 -26.01 -15.22 -29.30
N THR A 12 -26.94 -16.17 -29.18
CA THR A 12 -27.57 -16.48 -27.90
C THR A 12 -26.55 -17.03 -26.90
N HIS A 13 -25.71 -17.96 -27.35
CA HIS A 13 -24.71 -18.59 -26.49
C HIS A 13 -23.62 -17.60 -26.07
N THR A 14 -23.19 -16.68 -26.94
CA THR A 14 -22.21 -15.65 -26.57
C THR A 14 -22.75 -14.69 -25.52
N VAL A 15 -24.02 -14.30 -25.62
CA VAL A 15 -24.69 -13.48 -24.60
C VAL A 15 -24.79 -14.22 -23.27
N GLN A 16 -25.13 -15.52 -23.29
CA GLN A 16 -25.17 -16.34 -22.07
C GLN A 16 -23.78 -16.50 -21.42
N ILE A 17 -22.73 -16.70 -22.23
CA ILE A 17 -21.36 -16.76 -21.73
C ILE A 17 -20.97 -15.44 -21.05
N ALA A 18 -21.28 -14.30 -21.69
CA ALA A 18 -20.97 -12.99 -21.14
C ALA A 18 -21.70 -12.73 -19.81
N SER A 19 -22.97 -13.12 -19.70
CA SER A 19 -23.74 -12.96 -18.45
C SER A 19 -23.23 -13.86 -17.32
N LEU A 20 -22.86 -15.11 -17.63
CA LEU A 20 -22.25 -16.03 -16.67
C LEU A 20 -20.89 -15.52 -16.17
N TYR A 21 -20.04 -14.98 -17.04
CA TYR A 21 -18.78 -14.38 -16.62
C TYR A 21 -18.99 -13.17 -15.70
N SER A 22 -19.94 -12.29 -16.02
CA SER A 22 -20.31 -11.16 -15.17
C SER A 22 -20.80 -11.62 -13.79
N GLN A 23 -21.64 -12.66 -13.76
CA GLN A 23 -22.12 -13.26 -12.52
C GLN A 23 -20.98 -13.86 -11.69
N GLN A 24 -20.07 -14.60 -12.34
CA GLN A 24 -18.89 -15.16 -11.68
C GLN A 24 -18.01 -14.07 -11.06
N GLN A 25 -17.76 -12.98 -11.79
CA GLN A 25 -16.96 -11.86 -11.31
C GLN A 25 -17.62 -11.15 -10.11
N SER A 26 -18.96 -11.00 -10.13
CA SER A 26 -19.71 -10.48 -8.98
C SER A 26 -19.57 -11.39 -7.76
N MET A 27 -19.67 -12.72 -7.93
CA MET A 27 -19.49 -13.69 -6.84
C MET A 27 -18.06 -13.65 -6.28
N GLN A 28 -17.04 -13.61 -7.13
CA GLN A 28 -15.63 -13.50 -6.71
C GLN A 28 -15.37 -12.21 -5.93
N THR A 29 -15.95 -11.09 -6.37
CA THR A 29 -15.84 -9.81 -5.66
C THR A 29 -16.43 -9.90 -4.26
N LYS A 30 -17.59 -10.58 -4.11
CA LYS A 30 -18.21 -10.83 -2.80
C LYS A 30 -17.34 -11.71 -1.91
N LEU A 31 -16.72 -12.76 -2.46
CA LEU A 31 -15.80 -13.62 -1.70
C LEU A 31 -14.58 -12.83 -1.21
N CYS A 32 -13.95 -12.02 -2.07
CA CYS A 32 -12.82 -11.18 -1.69
C CYS A 32 -13.20 -10.19 -0.56
N LEU A 33 -14.42 -9.64 -0.59
CA LEU A 33 -14.94 -8.79 0.48
C LEU A 33 -15.10 -9.57 1.79
N LEU A 34 -15.65 -10.78 1.74
CA LEU A 34 -15.80 -11.65 2.93
C LEU A 34 -14.45 -12.06 3.50
N ASP A 35 -13.50 -12.48 2.66
CA ASP A 35 -12.14 -12.82 3.07
C ASP A 35 -11.47 -11.63 3.74
N SER A 36 -11.63 -10.43 3.16
CA SER A 36 -11.15 -9.19 3.75
C SER A 36 -11.79 -8.90 5.11
N LEU A 37 -13.10 -9.14 5.26
CA LEU A 37 -13.84 -8.96 6.53
C LEU A 37 -13.43 -9.97 7.60
N LEU A 38 -13.12 -11.20 7.21
CA LEU A 38 -12.71 -12.27 8.10
C LEU A 38 -11.22 -12.24 8.42
N ALA A 39 -10.43 -11.47 7.67
CA ALA A 39 -9.00 -11.32 7.84
C ALA A 39 -8.66 -10.98 9.31
N PRO A 40 -7.69 -11.68 9.93
CA PRO A 40 -7.30 -11.46 11.33
C PRO A 40 -7.00 -9.99 11.65
N ILE A 41 -6.46 -9.27 10.67
CA ILE A 41 -6.08 -7.86 10.76
C ILE A 41 -7.24 -6.92 11.12
N ARG A 42 -8.49 -7.28 10.78
CA ARG A 42 -9.69 -6.50 11.15
C ARG A 42 -10.26 -6.87 12.51
N LYS A 43 -9.81 -7.99 13.08
CA LYS A 43 -10.20 -8.45 14.43
C LYS A 43 -9.24 -7.95 15.51
N LEU A 44 -8.09 -7.43 15.11
CA LEU A 44 -7.11 -6.85 16.02
C LEU A 44 -7.65 -5.53 16.59
N PRO A 45 -7.62 -5.34 17.92
CA PRO A 45 -7.94 -4.07 18.54
C PRO A 45 -7.04 -2.95 18.01
N LEU A 46 -7.61 -1.74 17.90
CA LEU A 46 -6.90 -0.57 17.43
C LEU A 46 -5.62 -0.30 18.21
N ASP A 47 -5.63 -0.51 19.53
CA ASP A 47 -4.45 -0.27 20.38
C ASP A 47 -3.31 -1.26 20.09
N VAL A 48 -3.64 -2.50 19.70
CA VAL A 48 -2.63 -3.48 19.29
C VAL A 48 -2.02 -3.09 17.94
N LEU A 49 -2.83 -2.62 16.99
CA LEU A 49 -2.33 -2.12 15.71
C LEU A 49 -1.42 -0.89 15.90
N ARG A 50 -1.80 0.04 16.77
CA ARG A 50 -0.97 1.20 17.13
C ARG A 50 0.37 0.77 17.71
N TYR A 51 0.34 -0.14 18.68
CA TYR A 51 1.54 -0.69 19.29
C TYR A 51 2.46 -1.36 18.25
N LEU A 52 1.88 -2.16 17.35
CA LEU A 52 2.63 -2.80 16.26
C LEU A 52 3.26 -1.77 15.33
N PHE A 53 2.52 -0.76 14.89
CA PHE A 53 3.04 0.26 13.98
C PHE A 53 4.22 1.02 14.59
N GLN A 54 4.06 1.43 15.86
CA GLN A 54 5.14 2.08 16.59
C GLN A 54 6.33 1.14 16.75
N THR A 55 6.11 -0.11 17.14
CA THR A 55 7.19 -1.10 17.28
C THR A 55 7.93 -1.27 15.96
N ILE A 56 7.23 -1.47 14.84
CA ILE A 56 7.81 -1.64 13.50
C ILE A 56 8.67 -0.42 13.12
N VAL A 57 8.14 0.79 13.28
CA VAL A 57 8.85 2.02 12.90
C VAL A 57 10.04 2.31 13.83
N PHE A 58 9.90 2.05 15.14
CA PHE A 58 10.96 2.34 16.12
C PHE A 58 12.01 1.25 16.24
N SER A 59 11.67 -0.03 15.99
CA SER A 59 12.64 -1.13 16.02
C SER A 59 13.49 -1.20 14.77
N GLN A 60 13.10 -0.52 13.69
CA GLN A 60 13.75 -0.57 12.38
C GLN A 60 14.44 0.73 11.97
N ARG A 61 14.69 1.60 12.95
CA ARG A 61 15.58 2.77 12.80
C ARG A 61 17.03 2.36 12.49
N SER A 62 17.32 1.06 12.45
CA SER A 62 18.59 0.44 12.08
C SER A 62 18.64 0.14 10.58
N SER A 63 19.27 1.05 9.85
CA SER A 63 20.29 0.87 8.77
C SER A 63 20.08 -0.10 7.59
N ASP A 64 19.27 -1.15 7.69
CA ASP A 64 19.40 -2.32 6.80
C ASP A 64 18.35 -2.35 5.67
N ARG A 65 17.44 -1.36 5.62
CA ARG A 65 16.28 -1.38 4.70
C ARG A 65 16.29 -0.30 3.61
N GLY A 66 17.46 0.11 3.12
CA GLY A 66 17.62 0.74 1.79
C GLY A 66 16.56 1.78 1.41
N GLY A 67 16.17 2.66 2.33
CA GLY A 67 15.20 3.74 2.07
C GLY A 67 13.71 3.33 2.05
N ILE A 68 13.32 2.16 2.55
CA ILE A 68 11.90 1.82 2.73
C ILE A 68 11.36 2.56 3.97
N PHE A 69 10.45 3.50 3.73
CA PHE A 69 9.76 4.26 4.76
C PHE A 69 8.60 3.45 5.35
N ASP A 70 8.83 2.85 6.51
CA ASP A 70 7.87 1.96 7.17
C ASP A 70 6.50 2.60 7.37
N ALA A 71 6.44 3.89 7.71
CA ALA A 71 5.17 4.62 7.81
C ALA A 71 4.40 4.69 6.48
N ILE A 72 5.10 4.82 5.35
CA ILE A 72 4.48 4.77 4.02
C ILE A 72 3.94 3.37 3.77
N VAL A 73 4.76 2.33 3.95
CA VAL A 73 4.35 0.94 3.73
C VAL A 73 3.09 0.62 4.53
N LEU A 74 3.09 0.94 5.83
CA LEU A 74 1.94 0.74 6.71
C LEU A 74 0.70 1.49 6.19
N SER A 75 0.84 2.74 5.72
CA SER A 75 -0.27 3.55 5.20
C SER A 75 -0.85 3.08 3.85
N HIS A 76 -0.17 2.16 3.16
CA HIS A 76 -0.59 1.64 1.85
C HIS A 76 -1.18 0.23 1.90
N VAL A 77 -1.22 -0.43 3.06
CA VAL A 77 -1.80 -1.79 3.20
C VAL A 77 -3.32 -1.81 2.96
N CYS A 78 -4.08 -0.96 3.66
CA CYS A 78 -5.52 -0.81 3.47
C CYS A 78 -6.03 0.53 4.01
N CYS A 79 -7.29 0.89 3.75
CA CYS A 79 -7.88 2.15 4.21
C CYS A 79 -7.83 2.31 5.74
N SER A 80 -8.13 1.27 6.51
CA SER A 80 -8.07 1.33 7.98
C SER A 80 -6.65 1.56 8.49
N TRP A 81 -5.66 0.88 7.91
CA TRP A 81 -4.25 1.07 8.27
C TRP A 81 -3.76 2.48 7.92
N ARG A 82 -4.22 3.02 6.79
CA ARG A 82 -3.96 4.40 6.40
C ARG A 82 -4.49 5.39 7.42
N GLU A 83 -5.75 5.27 7.83
CA GLU A 83 -6.35 6.15 8.84
C GLU A 83 -5.57 6.11 10.15
N ILE A 84 -5.18 4.91 10.60
CA ILE A 84 -4.39 4.71 11.81
C ILE A 84 -3.00 5.36 11.66
N ALA A 85 -2.29 5.08 10.57
CA ALA A 85 -0.95 5.59 10.34
C ALA A 85 -0.95 7.13 10.27
N LEU A 86 -1.93 7.73 9.59
CA LEU A 86 -2.07 9.20 9.49
C LEU A 86 -2.46 9.86 10.82
N ALA A 87 -3.13 9.14 11.71
CA ALA A 87 -3.51 9.63 13.03
C ALA A 87 -2.37 9.62 14.06
N ILE A 88 -1.21 9.03 13.74
CA ILE A 88 -0.07 8.87 14.65
C ILE A 88 1.12 9.64 14.08
N PRO A 89 1.31 10.93 14.45
CA PRO A 89 2.36 11.76 13.89
C PRO A 89 3.77 11.22 14.15
N SER A 90 3.97 10.51 15.27
CA SER A 90 5.27 9.92 15.64
C SER A 90 5.76 8.82 14.69
N LEU A 91 4.91 8.29 13.79
CA LEU A 91 5.35 7.36 12.75
C LEU A 91 6.07 8.10 11.60
N TRP A 92 5.76 9.37 11.40
CA TRP A 92 6.24 10.19 10.28
C TRP A 92 7.47 11.03 10.66
N THR A 93 8.24 10.59 11.65
CA THR A 93 9.36 11.37 12.19
C THR A 93 10.72 10.92 11.74
N ASP A 94 10.84 9.73 11.15
CA ASP A 94 12.15 9.15 10.81
C ASP A 94 12.27 9.01 9.31
N ILE A 95 13.26 9.72 8.74
CA ILE A 95 13.51 9.77 7.31
C ILE A 95 14.90 9.17 7.08
N TYR A 96 14.95 8.03 6.38
CA TYR A 96 16.20 7.36 6.03
C TYR A 96 16.49 7.52 4.54
N LEU A 97 17.56 8.25 4.24
CA LEU A 97 18.00 8.57 2.90
C LEU A 97 19.26 7.76 2.51
N SER A 98 19.12 6.69 1.72
CA SER A 98 20.24 5.88 1.18
C SER A 98 20.16 5.78 -0.34
N HIS A 99 21.30 5.91 -1.03
CA HIS A 99 21.45 5.73 -2.49
C HIS A 99 20.63 6.68 -3.38
N PHE A 100 20.19 7.83 -2.87
CA PHE A 100 19.33 8.78 -3.58
C PHE A 100 20.08 9.75 -4.52
N TRP A 101 21.34 9.46 -4.83
CA TRP A 101 22.26 10.41 -5.50
C TRP A 101 22.41 10.20 -7.02
N TYR A 102 21.78 9.18 -7.61
CA TYR A 102 22.15 8.70 -8.96
C TYR A 102 21.08 8.84 -10.07
N SER A 103 19.91 9.45 -9.82
CA SER A 103 18.83 9.52 -10.83
C SER A 103 17.98 10.80 -10.76
N GLU A 104 17.83 11.51 -11.89
CA GLU A 104 16.98 12.70 -12.03
C GLU A 104 15.46 12.40 -11.91
N ASP A 105 15.01 11.22 -12.36
CA ASP A 105 13.61 10.78 -12.23
C ASP A 105 13.20 10.51 -10.77
N PHE A 106 14.18 10.38 -9.87
CA PHE A 106 13.98 10.06 -8.46
C PHE A 106 13.57 11.28 -7.61
N ASP A 107 13.73 12.50 -8.13
CA ASP A 107 13.58 13.74 -7.35
C ASP A 107 12.11 14.04 -6.98
N ILE A 108 11.16 13.87 -7.91
CA ILE A 108 9.74 14.21 -7.68
C ILE A 108 9.09 13.29 -6.63
N ALA A 109 9.32 11.99 -6.74
CA ALA A 109 8.77 11.02 -5.79
C ALA A 109 9.36 11.22 -4.39
N THR A 110 10.64 11.60 -4.32
CA THR A 110 11.32 11.94 -3.08
C THR A 110 10.75 13.20 -2.47
N ASP A 111 10.56 14.28 -3.24
CA ASP A 111 9.94 15.50 -2.74
C ASP A 111 8.52 15.23 -2.22
N MET A 112 7.65 14.57 -2.99
CA MET A 112 6.30 14.22 -2.52
C MET A 112 6.28 13.42 -1.22
N MET A 113 7.24 12.51 -1.08
CA MET A 113 7.43 11.71 0.12
C MET A 113 7.93 12.57 1.30
N LEU A 114 8.95 13.40 1.11
CA LEU A 114 9.45 14.33 2.12
C LEU A 114 8.36 15.30 2.58
N GLN A 115 7.59 15.88 1.65
CA GLN A 115 6.44 16.73 1.96
C GLN A 115 5.41 15.97 2.80
N SER A 116 5.17 14.69 2.50
CA SER A 116 4.28 13.85 3.29
C SER A 116 4.78 13.68 4.73
N PHE A 117 6.08 13.47 4.95
CA PHE A 117 6.67 13.34 6.29
C PHE A 117 6.60 14.66 7.06
N ILE A 118 6.95 15.77 6.42
CA ILE A 118 6.88 17.12 7.02
C ILE A 118 5.44 17.43 7.44
N ALA A 119 4.48 17.24 6.55
CA ALA A 119 3.07 17.54 6.85
C ALA A 119 2.49 16.64 7.95
N ARG A 120 2.91 15.37 8.02
CA ARG A 120 2.30 14.36 8.91
C ARG A 120 2.96 14.28 10.29
N SER A 121 4.23 14.66 10.42
CA SER A 121 4.94 14.72 11.72
C SER A 121 4.39 15.80 12.67
N ARG A 122 3.74 16.84 12.13
CA ARG A 122 3.12 17.95 12.89
C ARG A 122 4.13 18.65 13.80
N GLN A 123 4.02 18.45 15.11
CA GLN A 123 4.87 19.06 16.14
C GLN A 123 6.03 18.14 16.58
N TYR A 124 6.08 16.91 16.07
CA TYR A 124 7.15 15.98 16.43
C TYR A 124 8.43 16.32 15.68
N SER A 125 9.57 16.20 16.35
CA SER A 125 10.89 16.44 15.76
C SER A 125 11.19 15.40 14.67
N LEU A 126 11.62 15.87 13.50
CA LEU A 126 12.08 15.02 12.40
C LEU A 126 13.53 14.62 12.63
N GLN A 127 13.80 13.33 12.56
CA GLN A 127 15.13 12.74 12.47
C GLN A 127 15.38 12.38 11.01
N ILE A 128 16.48 12.88 10.47
CA ILE A 128 16.89 12.59 9.09
C ILE A 128 18.26 11.92 9.15
N THR A 129 18.34 10.71 8.59
CA THR A 129 19.58 9.94 8.47
C THR A 129 19.94 9.86 7.01
N ILE A 130 21.13 10.33 6.65
CA ILE A 130 21.63 10.35 5.27
C ILE A 130 22.82 9.42 5.20
N VAL A 131 22.75 8.41 4.34
CA VAL A 131 23.85 7.45 4.11
C VAL A 131 24.37 7.65 2.69
N GLY A 132 25.61 8.14 2.62
CA GLY A 132 26.37 8.26 1.38
C GLY A 132 27.12 6.96 1.08
N ASP A 133 27.30 6.66 -0.20
CA ASP A 133 28.13 5.54 -0.63
C ASP A 133 29.60 5.90 -0.36
N TYR A 134 30.22 5.18 0.58
CA TYR A 134 31.67 5.20 0.75
C TYR A 134 32.22 4.08 -0.13
N GLU A 135 32.67 4.40 -1.34
CA GLU A 135 33.59 3.53 -2.08
C GLU A 135 34.98 3.72 -1.49
N PRO A 136 35.57 2.71 -0.81
CA PRO A 136 36.98 2.76 -0.45
C PRO A 136 37.82 2.68 -1.73
N VAL A 137 38.62 3.73 -1.98
CA VAL A 137 39.64 3.82 -3.05
C VAL A 137 40.75 2.81 -2.82
#